data_AF-A0A4R4PHQ3-F1
#
_entry.id   AF-A0A4R4PHQ3-F1
#
_cell.length_a   1.000
_cell.length_b   1.000
_cell.length_c   1.000
_cell.angle_alpha   90.00
_cell.angle_beta   90.00
_cell.angle_gamma   90.00
#
_symmetry.space_group_name_H-M   'P 1'
#
loop_
_entity.id
_entity.type
_entity.pdbx_description
1 polymer ?
#
loop_
_entity_poly.entity_id
_entity_poly.type
_entity_poly.pdbx_seq_one_letter_code
_entity_poly.pdbx_strand_id
1 'polypeptide(L)'
;MAPRPRVPVTASGRRARAAAAALTVLALAGCGVPPELSQSASPTSPTAPPAPTAAPTSPAPTATGQPSTGPGLPSPSADAGLVATPCRNGPTGERIVNLLRGRAAVLPDGVRVKVGTGPLCAAEWQYTVLEVTGHEELQVVTRGRPAAPELVTAGTDVCNAEVRVVAPPGIRTLACDSGTVGVPGA
;
A
#
# COMPACT_ATOMS: atom_id res chain seq x y z
N MET A 1 14.57 51.18 28.09
CA MET A 1 13.35 51.91 27.64
C MET A 1 13.72 52.79 26.46
N ALA A 2 13.38 52.34 25.24
CA ALA A 2 13.24 53.13 24.01
C ALA A 2 12.57 52.21 22.96
N PRO A 3 11.41 52.58 22.40
CA PRO A 3 10.68 51.72 21.46
C PRO A 3 11.24 51.83 20.04
N ARG A 4 11.33 50.70 19.32
CA ARG A 4 11.55 50.69 17.87
C ARG A 4 10.20 50.60 17.13
N PRO A 5 9.99 51.39 16.07
CA PRO A 5 8.72 51.46 15.35
C PRO A 5 8.45 50.20 14.52
N ARG A 6 7.17 49.80 14.48
CA ARG A 6 6.63 48.75 13.61
C ARG A 6 6.49 49.29 12.19
N VAL A 7 6.93 48.52 11.21
CA VAL A 7 6.62 48.76 9.79
C VAL A 7 5.40 47.89 9.41
N PRO A 8 4.31 48.48 8.90
CA PRO A 8 3.21 47.73 8.31
C PRO A 8 3.55 47.36 6.86
N VAL A 9 3.71 46.08 6.55
CA VAL A 9 3.67 45.62 5.15
C VAL A 9 2.21 45.32 4.81
N THR A 10 1.72 46.12 3.89
CA THR A 10 0.36 46.21 3.37
C THR A 10 -0.10 44.91 2.71
N ALA A 11 -1.34 44.52 3.03
CA ALA A 11 -2.11 43.51 2.33
C ALA A 11 -2.45 43.97 0.89
N SER A 12 -2.00 43.22 -0.11
CA SER A 12 -2.33 43.37 -1.53
C SER A 12 -2.55 41.96 -2.12
N GLY A 13 -3.65 41.57 -2.72
CA GLY A 13 -4.92 42.25 -2.95
C GLY A 13 -5.97 41.18 -3.26
N ARG A 14 -7.09 41.21 -2.54
CA ARG A 14 -8.36 40.69 -3.05
C ARG A 14 -9.07 41.87 -3.68
N ARG A 15 -9.44 41.77 -4.96
CA ARG A 15 -10.69 42.26 -5.60
C ARG A 15 -10.47 42.70 -7.06
N ALA A 16 -10.90 41.85 -7.97
CA ALA A 16 -11.73 42.20 -9.12
C ALA A 16 -12.41 40.89 -9.53
N ARG A 17 -13.69 40.61 -9.20
CA ARG A 17 -14.93 41.10 -9.84
C ARG A 17 -14.77 41.16 -11.36
N ALA A 18 -15.66 40.66 -12.20
CA ALA A 18 -16.86 39.84 -12.12
C ALA A 18 -17.29 39.67 -13.61
N ALA A 19 -18.11 38.65 -13.89
CA ALA A 19 -19.05 38.58 -15.00
C ALA A 19 -18.50 38.46 -16.44
N ALA A 20 -18.62 37.25 -16.99
CA ALA A 20 -19.22 37.06 -18.30
C ALA A 20 -20.04 35.76 -18.26
N ALA A 21 -21.35 35.93 -18.31
CA ALA A 21 -22.33 34.86 -18.36
C ALA A 21 -22.37 34.25 -19.77
N ALA A 22 -22.53 32.93 -19.86
CA ALA A 22 -23.10 32.28 -21.03
C ALA A 22 -23.92 31.06 -20.57
N LEU A 23 -25.22 31.29 -20.46
CA LEU A 23 -26.27 30.27 -20.40
C LEU A 23 -26.41 29.65 -21.79
N THR A 24 -26.14 28.36 -21.91
CA THR A 24 -26.72 27.51 -22.96
C THR A 24 -27.28 26.25 -22.32
N VAL A 25 -28.60 26.24 -22.23
CA VAL A 25 -29.44 25.07 -21.97
C VAL A 25 -29.23 24.08 -23.12
N LEU A 26 -28.90 22.83 -22.82
CA LEU A 26 -29.26 21.70 -23.68
C LEU A 26 -29.40 20.43 -22.82
N ALA A 27 -30.64 20.16 -22.42
CA ALA A 27 -31.06 18.85 -21.96
C ALA A 27 -31.23 17.95 -23.20
N LEU A 28 -30.43 16.89 -23.32
CA LEU A 28 -30.75 15.71 -24.12
C LEU A 28 -30.53 14.48 -23.26
N ALA A 29 -31.64 13.86 -22.88
CA ALA A 29 -31.69 12.47 -22.50
C ALA A 29 -31.13 11.61 -23.64
N GLY A 30 -30.26 10.67 -23.31
CA GLY A 30 -29.69 9.73 -24.26
C GLY A 30 -28.93 8.63 -23.54
N CYS A 31 -29.64 7.57 -23.17
CA CYS A 31 -29.06 6.31 -22.74
C CYS A 31 -28.16 5.75 -23.85
N GLY A 32 -26.85 5.76 -23.64
CA GLY A 32 -25.87 5.13 -24.52
C GLY A 32 -25.32 3.87 -23.86
N VAL A 33 -26.06 2.78 -23.97
CA VAL A 33 -25.53 1.42 -23.74
C VAL A 33 -24.28 1.24 -24.61
N PRO A 34 -23.15 0.75 -24.06
CA PRO A 34 -21.97 0.44 -24.87
C PRO A 34 -22.33 -0.69 -25.87
N PRO A 35 -22.13 -0.48 -27.19
CA PRO A 35 -22.48 -1.45 -28.22
C PRO A 35 -21.37 -2.50 -28.39
N GLU A 36 -21.23 -3.41 -27.44
CA GLU A 36 -20.36 -4.60 -27.57
C GLU A 36 -21.16 -5.91 -27.58
N LEU A 37 -22.46 -5.85 -27.90
CA LEU A 37 -23.35 -7.01 -28.07
C LEU A 37 -23.75 -7.28 -29.53
N SER A 38 -23.09 -6.67 -30.52
CA SER A 38 -23.41 -6.84 -31.95
C SER A 38 -22.37 -7.63 -32.77
N GLN A 39 -21.39 -8.28 -32.14
CA GLN A 39 -20.52 -9.25 -32.83
C GLN A 39 -20.84 -10.70 -32.45
N SER A 40 -22.14 -11.03 -32.46
CA SER A 40 -22.57 -12.40 -32.75
C SER A 40 -22.79 -12.53 -34.25
N ALA A 41 -21.71 -12.75 -34.99
CA ALA A 41 -21.75 -13.42 -36.28
C ALA A 41 -21.19 -14.84 -36.09
N SER A 42 -22.08 -15.80 -35.86
CA SER A 42 -21.80 -17.24 -35.96
C SER A 42 -21.59 -17.66 -37.43
N PRO A 43 -21.21 -18.92 -37.74
CA PRO A 43 -20.17 -19.77 -37.18
C PRO A 43 -19.16 -20.18 -38.28
N THR A 44 -17.89 -20.37 -37.95
CA THR A 44 -16.97 -21.14 -38.82
C THR A 44 -16.56 -22.38 -38.05
N SER A 45 -16.99 -23.54 -38.53
CA SER A 45 -16.69 -24.86 -37.96
C SER A 45 -15.17 -25.06 -37.84
N PRO A 46 -14.63 -25.30 -36.64
CA PRO A 46 -13.29 -25.85 -36.51
C PRO A 46 -13.36 -27.38 -36.62
N THR A 47 -12.68 -27.88 -37.64
CA THR A 47 -12.11 -29.22 -37.77
C THR A 47 -11.70 -29.84 -36.44
N ALA A 48 -11.97 -31.15 -36.31
CA ALA A 48 -11.64 -31.99 -35.16
C ALA A 48 -10.19 -31.82 -34.63
N PRO A 49 -9.96 -31.95 -33.31
CA PRO A 49 -8.62 -31.92 -32.76
C PRO A 49 -7.86 -33.22 -33.05
N PRO A 50 -6.61 -33.16 -33.57
CA PRO A 50 -5.68 -34.27 -33.37
C PRO A 50 -5.23 -34.30 -31.91
N ALA A 51 -5.10 -35.51 -31.36
CA ALA A 51 -4.67 -35.78 -29.99
C ALA A 51 -3.28 -35.15 -29.70
N PRO A 52 -3.06 -34.54 -28.52
CA PRO A 52 -1.72 -34.15 -28.10
C PRO A 52 -0.96 -35.35 -27.55
N THR A 53 -0.18 -36.03 -28.40
CA THR A 53 1.00 -36.78 -27.95
C THR A 53 2.19 -35.84 -28.00
N ALA A 54 2.53 -35.22 -26.86
CA ALA A 54 3.87 -34.72 -26.58
C ALA A 54 4.02 -34.53 -25.07
N ALA A 55 4.65 -35.51 -24.42
CA ALA A 55 5.14 -35.34 -23.07
C ALA A 55 6.19 -34.21 -23.05
N PRO A 56 6.15 -33.26 -22.11
CA PRO A 56 7.30 -32.41 -21.88
C PRO A 56 8.40 -33.24 -21.22
N THR A 57 9.44 -33.57 -21.98
CA THR A 57 10.71 -34.02 -21.42
C THR A 57 11.31 -32.83 -20.67
N SER A 58 11.28 -32.89 -19.34
CA SER A 58 11.95 -31.92 -18.48
C SER A 58 13.47 -32.01 -18.72
N PRO A 59 14.17 -30.94 -19.12
CA PRO A 59 15.62 -30.92 -19.00
C PRO A 59 15.94 -30.82 -17.51
N ALA A 60 16.40 -31.92 -16.92
CA ALA A 60 17.03 -31.90 -15.61
C ALA A 60 18.24 -30.95 -15.67
N PRO A 61 18.32 -29.90 -14.81
CA PRO A 61 19.58 -29.21 -14.67
C PRO A 61 20.55 -30.14 -13.96
N THR A 62 21.61 -30.55 -14.66
CA THR A 62 22.78 -31.19 -14.05
C THR A 62 23.43 -30.17 -13.13
N ALA A 63 23.03 -30.15 -11.86
CA ALA A 63 23.77 -29.45 -10.83
C ALA A 63 24.96 -30.34 -10.44
N THR A 64 26.10 -30.11 -11.07
CA THR A 64 27.39 -30.57 -10.56
C THR A 64 27.66 -29.81 -9.26
N GLY A 65 27.19 -30.36 -8.14
CA GLY A 65 27.36 -29.81 -6.81
C GLY A 65 28.83 -29.90 -6.38
N GLN A 66 29.59 -28.84 -6.60
CA GLN A 66 30.88 -28.64 -5.96
C GLN A 66 30.63 -28.06 -4.56
N PRO A 67 31.14 -28.68 -3.47
CA PRO A 67 30.96 -28.12 -2.13
C PRO A 67 31.80 -26.85 -2.01
N SER A 68 31.15 -25.69 -2.11
CA SER A 68 31.77 -24.43 -1.72
C SER A 68 31.64 -24.28 -0.21
N THR A 69 32.70 -24.63 0.50
CA THR A 69 32.89 -24.38 1.93
C THR A 69 33.12 -22.88 2.14
N GLY A 70 32.05 -22.09 2.03
CA GLY A 70 32.03 -20.67 2.35
C GLY A 70 31.50 -20.44 3.77
N PRO A 71 31.99 -19.42 4.51
CA PRO A 71 31.46 -19.09 5.84
C PRO A 71 29.93 -18.88 5.78
N GLY A 72 29.21 -19.65 6.60
CA GLY A 72 27.76 -19.73 6.56
C GLY A 72 27.08 -18.37 6.75
N LEU A 73 26.42 -17.89 5.70
CA LEU A 73 25.35 -16.90 5.83
C LEU A 73 24.18 -17.57 6.56
N PRO A 74 23.51 -16.89 7.50
CA PRO A 74 22.31 -17.43 8.12
C PRO A 74 21.29 -17.68 7.01
N SER A 75 20.93 -18.94 6.79
CA SER A 75 19.85 -19.30 5.88
C SER A 75 18.58 -18.59 6.36
N PRO A 76 17.88 -17.81 5.52
CA PRO A 76 16.58 -17.28 5.91
C PRO A 76 15.69 -18.48 6.23
N SER A 77 15.16 -18.52 7.46
CA SER A 77 14.17 -19.52 7.84
C SER A 77 13.02 -19.43 6.84
N ALA A 78 12.66 -20.56 6.22
CA ALA A 78 11.66 -20.62 5.15
C ALA A 78 10.31 -19.99 5.55
N ASP A 79 10.03 -19.91 6.85
CA ASP A 79 8.78 -19.41 7.42
C ASP A 79 8.78 -17.92 7.79
N ALA A 80 9.93 -17.24 7.73
CA ALA A 80 10.09 -15.90 8.31
C ALA A 80 9.09 -14.86 7.76
N GLY A 81 8.59 -15.04 6.53
CA GLY A 81 7.64 -14.15 5.87
C GLY A 81 6.19 -14.65 5.79
N LEU A 82 5.92 -15.90 6.18
CA LEU A 82 4.59 -16.52 5.97
C LEU A 82 3.54 -15.99 6.94
N VAL A 83 3.92 -15.76 8.20
CA VAL A 83 3.03 -15.26 9.25
C VAL A 83 3.67 -14.06 9.92
N ALA A 84 2.89 -12.99 10.09
CA ALA A 84 3.31 -11.84 10.86
C ALA A 84 3.13 -12.11 12.36
N THR A 85 4.21 -11.97 13.13
CA THR A 85 4.22 -12.23 14.58
C THR A 85 4.73 -11.02 15.35
N PRO A 86 4.45 -10.89 16.66
CA PRO A 86 5.00 -9.79 17.45
C PRO A 86 6.53 -9.70 17.30
N CYS A 87 7.00 -8.53 16.91
CA CYS A 87 8.43 -8.31 16.67
C CYS A 87 9.25 -8.55 17.94
N ARG A 88 10.12 -9.58 17.95
CA ARG A 88 11.08 -9.82 19.04
C ARG A 88 12.19 -8.77 19.06
N ASN A 89 12.75 -8.46 17.89
CA ASN A 89 13.87 -7.54 17.69
C ASN A 89 13.53 -6.46 16.64
N GLY A 90 12.27 -6.01 16.59
CA GLY A 90 11.80 -5.04 15.59
C GLY A 90 11.82 -3.60 16.08
N PRO A 91 11.36 -2.64 15.23
CA PRO A 91 11.17 -1.26 15.65
C PRO A 91 10.19 -1.21 16.83
N THR A 92 10.37 -0.24 17.72
CA THR A 92 9.38 0.04 18.76
C THR A 92 8.21 0.83 18.17
N GLY A 93 7.04 0.74 18.79
CA GLY A 93 5.89 1.55 18.38
C GLY A 93 6.18 3.06 18.43
N GLU A 94 6.92 3.52 19.44
CA GLU A 94 7.38 4.91 19.55
C GLU A 94 8.31 5.30 18.40
N ARG A 95 9.18 4.40 17.94
CA ARG A 95 10.03 4.65 16.77
C ARG A 95 9.20 4.87 15.53
N ILE A 96 8.12 4.10 15.35
CA ILE A 96 7.17 4.26 14.25
C ILE A 96 6.41 5.59 14.38
N VAL A 97 5.91 5.95 15.57
CA VAL A 97 5.25 7.24 15.80
C VAL A 97 6.19 8.42 15.50
N ASN A 98 7.45 8.34 15.93
CA ASN A 98 8.44 9.38 15.67
C ASN A 98 8.79 9.49 14.18
N LEU A 99 8.84 8.36 13.46
CA LEU A 99 8.94 8.34 12.01
C LEU A 99 7.79 9.12 11.37
N LEU A 100 6.55 8.81 11.77
CA LEU A 100 5.35 9.39 11.18
C LEU A 100 5.19 10.89 11.44
N ARG A 101 5.61 11.39 12.61
CA ARG A 101 5.63 12.84 12.91
C ARG A 101 6.76 13.58 12.23
N GLY A 102 7.94 12.96 12.18
CA GLY A 102 9.13 13.56 11.60
C GLY A 102 9.14 13.43 10.09
N ARG A 103 10.01 12.54 9.60
CA ARG A 103 10.38 12.51 8.17
C ARG A 103 9.22 12.17 7.23
N ALA A 104 8.19 11.45 7.69
CA ALA A 104 7.07 11.09 6.84
C ALA A 104 5.94 12.13 6.85
N ALA A 105 5.91 13.04 7.83
CA ALA A 105 4.90 14.10 7.97
C ALA A 105 3.44 13.61 7.86
N VAL A 106 3.15 12.39 8.33
CA VAL A 106 1.81 11.78 8.33
C VAL A 106 1.01 12.21 9.57
N LEU A 107 1.69 12.29 10.72
CA LEU A 107 1.06 12.65 11.99
C LEU A 107 1.41 14.09 12.40
N PRO A 108 0.44 14.93 12.77
CA PRO A 108 0.73 16.25 13.29
C PRO A 108 1.41 16.20 14.67
N ASP A 109 2.28 17.18 14.92
CA ASP A 109 2.87 17.42 16.24
C ASP A 109 1.80 17.94 17.21
N GLY A 110 1.26 17.05 18.06
CA GLY A 110 0.26 17.39 19.08
C GLY A 110 -0.93 16.45 19.15
N VAL A 111 -1.09 15.57 18.16
CA VAL A 111 -2.13 14.53 18.21
C VAL A 111 -1.68 13.39 19.14
N ARG A 112 -2.58 12.98 20.03
CA ARG A 112 -2.38 11.83 20.93
C ARG A 112 -2.53 10.53 20.15
N VAL A 113 -1.51 9.68 20.22
CA VAL A 113 -1.40 8.43 19.46
C VAL A 113 -1.03 7.32 20.43
N LYS A 114 -1.66 6.16 20.26
CA LYS A 114 -1.33 4.93 20.98
C LYS A 114 -1.12 3.80 19.98
N VAL A 115 -0.35 2.79 20.37
CA VAL A 115 -0.22 1.56 19.58
C VAL A 115 -1.36 0.65 19.98
N GLY A 116 -2.28 0.37 19.05
CA GLY A 116 -3.36 -0.59 19.26
C GLY A 116 -2.86 -2.01 19.01
N THR A 117 -2.25 -2.24 17.85
CA THR A 117 -1.69 -3.55 17.46
C THR A 117 -0.27 -3.43 16.92
N GLY A 118 0.58 -4.39 17.29
CA GLY A 118 1.93 -4.54 16.76
C GLY A 118 3.00 -3.80 17.57
N PRO A 119 4.23 -3.66 17.03
CA PRO A 119 4.63 -4.01 15.67
C PRO A 119 4.65 -5.52 15.40
N LEU A 120 4.07 -5.93 14.28
CA LEU A 120 4.07 -7.32 13.79
C LEU A 120 5.07 -7.45 12.65
N CYS A 121 6.00 -8.39 12.76
CA CYS A 121 7.10 -8.62 11.84
C CYS A 121 6.82 -9.85 10.97
N ALA A 122 7.08 -9.73 9.67
CA ALA A 122 7.30 -10.86 8.78
C ALA A 122 8.50 -10.51 7.87
N ALA A 123 9.54 -11.33 7.91
CA ALA A 123 10.85 -11.04 7.33
C ALA A 123 11.35 -9.64 7.77
N GLU A 124 11.84 -8.81 6.84
CA GLU A 124 12.24 -7.43 7.08
C GLU A 124 11.10 -6.41 7.06
N TRP A 125 9.84 -6.83 7.01
CA TRP A 125 8.68 -5.95 6.97
C TRP A 125 7.95 -5.91 8.31
N GLN A 126 7.29 -4.78 8.58
CA GLN A 126 6.53 -4.57 9.80
C GLN A 126 5.18 -3.92 9.53
N TYR A 127 4.15 -4.39 10.23
CA TYR A 127 2.81 -3.82 10.25
C TYR A 127 2.47 -3.31 11.65
N THR A 128 1.82 -2.16 11.75
CA THR A 128 1.40 -1.57 13.04
C THR A 128 0.09 -0.84 12.86
N VAL A 129 -0.80 -0.96 13.83
CA VAL A 129 -2.06 -0.19 13.90
C VAL A 129 -1.93 0.80 15.05
N LEU A 130 -2.15 2.07 14.72
CA LEU A 130 -2.09 3.17 15.66
C LEU A 130 -3.50 3.73 15.89
N GLU A 131 -3.87 3.85 17.16
CA GLU A 131 -5.06 4.56 17.58
C GLU A 131 -4.72 6.05 17.65
N VAL A 132 -5.34 6.85 16.80
CA VAL A 132 -5.12 8.29 16.72
C VAL A 132 -6.34 8.99 17.30
N THR A 133 -6.16 9.76 18.37
CA THR A 133 -7.30 10.36 19.09
C THR A 133 -8.10 11.31 18.19
N GLY A 134 -9.39 11.01 17.99
CA GLY A 134 -10.28 11.82 17.16
C GLY A 134 -10.22 11.49 15.67
N HIS A 135 -9.59 10.37 15.29
CA HIS A 135 -9.43 9.91 13.92
C HIS A 135 -9.66 8.40 13.84
N GLU A 136 -9.85 7.91 12.61
CA GLU A 136 -9.82 6.48 12.29
C GLU A 136 -8.46 5.85 12.64
N GLU A 137 -8.43 4.53 12.81
CA GLU A 137 -7.19 3.80 13.03
C GLU A 137 -6.21 4.02 11.87
N LEU A 138 -4.98 4.36 12.21
CA LEU A 138 -3.91 4.56 11.24
C LEU A 138 -3.10 3.27 11.14
N GLN A 139 -3.25 2.56 10.02
CA GLN A 139 -2.43 1.40 9.69
C GLN A 139 -1.11 1.88 9.07
N VAL A 140 -0.03 1.17 9.35
CA VAL A 140 1.33 1.57 8.98
C VAL A 140 2.10 0.34 8.53
N VAL A 141 2.67 0.40 7.33
CA VAL A 141 3.59 -0.61 6.80
C VAL A 141 4.97 0.01 6.68
N THR A 142 5.94 -0.60 7.34
CA THR A 142 7.35 -0.23 7.27
C THR A 142 8.21 -1.42 6.86
N ARG A 143 9.44 -1.16 6.42
CA ARG A 143 10.41 -2.20 6.08
C ARG A 143 11.83 -1.83 6.50
N GLY A 144 12.72 -2.82 6.48
CA GLY A 144 14.15 -2.64 6.71
C GLY A 144 14.53 -2.79 8.19
N ARG A 145 15.56 -2.05 8.61
CA ARG A 145 16.20 -2.28 9.92
C ARG A 145 15.39 -1.67 11.07
N PRO A 146 15.31 -2.33 12.24
CA PRO A 146 14.59 -1.84 13.41
C PRO A 146 14.96 -0.41 13.87
N ALA A 147 16.25 -0.06 13.78
CA ALA A 147 16.75 1.25 14.20
C ALA A 147 16.38 2.37 13.22
N ALA A 148 16.15 2.04 11.96
CA ALA A 148 15.83 2.99 10.91
C ALA A 148 14.84 2.33 9.95
N PRO A 149 13.60 2.03 10.40
CA PRO A 149 12.58 1.48 9.51
C PRO A 149 12.36 2.49 8.40
N GLU A 150 11.98 2.06 7.20
CA GLU A 150 11.53 2.88 6.07
C GLU A 150 10.01 2.86 6.01
N LEU A 151 9.38 4.00 5.73
CA LEU A 151 7.93 4.02 5.55
C LEU A 151 7.61 3.55 4.14
N VAL A 152 6.78 2.52 4.02
CA VAL A 152 6.23 2.09 2.73
C VAL A 152 4.88 2.77 2.50
N THR A 153 3.99 2.71 3.49
CA THR A 153 2.69 3.37 3.44
C THR A 153 2.09 3.55 4.83
N ALA A 154 1.25 4.57 4.98
CA ALA A 154 0.43 4.79 6.16
C ALA A 154 -0.92 5.36 5.76
N GLY A 155 -1.98 4.87 6.37
CA GLY A 155 -3.36 5.29 6.09
C GLY A 155 -4.38 4.36 6.72
N THR A 156 -5.66 4.62 6.46
CA THR A 156 -6.75 3.68 6.77
C THR A 156 -6.74 2.47 5.82
N ASP A 157 -6.12 2.63 4.65
CA ASP A 157 -5.93 1.59 3.64
C ASP A 157 -4.47 1.55 3.20
N VAL A 158 -3.78 0.47 3.54
CA VAL A 158 -2.34 0.31 3.27
C VAL A 158 -2.04 -0.72 2.19
N CYS A 159 -3.06 -1.32 1.58
CA CYS A 159 -2.89 -2.30 0.50
C CYS A 159 -2.62 -1.66 -0.87
N ASN A 160 -1.48 -0.97 -1.00
CA ASN A 160 -1.03 -0.41 -2.28
C ASN A 160 -0.33 -1.48 -3.16
N ALA A 161 0.03 -1.12 -4.39
CA ALA A 161 0.67 -2.04 -5.33
C ALA A 161 2.01 -2.58 -4.81
N GLU A 162 2.82 -1.76 -4.13
CA GLU A 162 4.09 -2.19 -3.55
C GLU A 162 3.87 -3.26 -2.47
N VAL A 163 2.92 -3.05 -1.56
CA VAL A 163 2.57 -4.03 -0.53
C VAL A 163 2.05 -5.33 -1.16
N ARG A 164 1.20 -5.25 -2.18
CA ARG A 164 0.65 -6.44 -2.86
C ARG A 164 1.71 -7.29 -3.55
N VAL A 165 2.72 -6.64 -4.14
CA VAL A 165 3.72 -7.29 -4.99
C VAL A 165 4.97 -7.71 -4.20
N VAL A 166 5.42 -6.88 -3.26
CA VAL A 166 6.74 -7.02 -2.64
C VAL A 166 6.64 -7.49 -1.19
N ALA A 167 5.55 -7.18 -0.48
CA ALA A 167 5.47 -7.54 0.93
C ALA A 167 5.31 -9.08 1.11
N PRO A 168 5.89 -9.64 2.19
CA PRO A 168 5.71 -11.05 2.52
C PRO A 168 4.24 -11.41 2.75
N PRO A 169 3.84 -12.68 2.56
CA PRO A 169 2.46 -13.12 2.75
C PRO A 169 1.84 -12.67 4.08
N GLY A 170 2.58 -12.76 5.20
CA GLY A 170 2.08 -12.36 6.51
C GLY A 170 1.71 -10.87 6.60
N ILE A 171 2.43 -9.98 5.90
CA ILE A 171 2.11 -8.55 5.83
C ILE A 171 0.97 -8.30 4.87
N ARG A 172 0.94 -8.99 3.73
CA ARG A 172 -0.17 -8.87 2.78
C ARG A 172 -1.50 -9.24 3.41
N THR A 173 -1.55 -10.32 4.18
CA THR A 173 -2.78 -10.71 4.88
C THR A 173 -3.26 -9.63 5.83
N LEU A 174 -2.36 -9.02 6.61
CA LEU A 174 -2.71 -7.93 7.52
C LEU A 174 -3.08 -6.63 6.80
N ALA A 175 -2.39 -6.30 5.72
CA ALA A 175 -2.56 -5.01 5.05
C ALA A 175 -3.72 -5.00 4.04
N CYS A 176 -4.03 -6.15 3.44
CA CYS A 176 -4.94 -6.27 2.31
C CYS A 176 -6.27 -6.95 2.63
N ASP A 177 -6.29 -7.89 3.58
CA ASP A 177 -7.51 -8.66 3.86
C ASP A 177 -8.37 -7.99 4.94
N SER A 178 -7.82 -7.05 5.72
CA SER A 178 -8.53 -6.30 6.76
C SER A 178 -9.65 -5.38 6.25
N GLY A 179 -9.67 -5.04 4.96
CA GLY A 179 -10.71 -4.20 4.35
C GLY A 179 -11.96 -4.96 3.87
N THR A 180 -11.97 -6.29 3.93
CA THR A 180 -13.10 -7.10 3.40
C THR A 180 -14.29 -7.26 4.35
N VAL A 181 -14.24 -6.69 5.56
CA VAL A 181 -15.31 -6.80 6.58
C VAL A 181 -16.51 -5.86 6.27
N GLY A 182 -16.49 -5.13 5.15
CA GLY A 182 -17.47 -4.10 4.82
C GLY A 182 -18.58 -4.45 3.80
N VAL A 183 -18.75 -5.70 3.36
CA VAL A 183 -19.87 -6.05 2.45
C VAL A 183 -20.68 -7.25 2.96
N PRO A 184 -21.66 -7.04 3.85
CA PRO A 184 -22.83 -7.89 3.93
C PRO A 184 -23.83 -7.46 2.85
N GLY A 185 -23.95 -8.23 1.77
CA GLY A 185 -25.05 -8.05 0.82
C GLY A 185 -24.73 -8.45 -0.61
N ALA A 186 -24.95 -9.72 -0.93
CA ALA A 186 -25.52 -10.16 -2.20
C ALA A 186 -26.34 -11.43 -1.93
#